data_AF-M5TY49-F1
#
_entry.id   AF-M5TY49-F1
#
_cell.length_a   1.000
_cell.length_b   1.000
_cell.length_c   1.000
_cell.angle_alpha   90.00
_cell.angle_beta   90.00
_cell.angle_gamma   90.00
#
_symmetry.space_group_name_H-M   'P 1'
#
loop_
_entity.id
_entity.type
_entity.pdbx_description
1 polymer ?
#
loop_
_entity_poly.entity_id
_entity_poly.type
_entity_poly.pdbx_seq_one_letter_code
_entity_poly.pdbx_strand_id
1 'polypeptide(L)'
;MLVTDSIRFGHFHYDSFEAIPDFRSQRYLPTAASNIEMHKHANGYRARYDISAADFEAYLDGLWTQYGEHSAVERGGFMDEGQTVSPELFNHTFDGLNWTCPATAIVYYSPSEGDGGGATYYYDADAGLMFQRTGFW
;
A
#
# COMPACT_ATOMS: atom_id res chain seq x y z
N MET A 1 29.63 -5.22 8.57
CA MET A 1 28.38 -5.99 8.71
C MET A 1 27.31 -5.00 9.11
N LEU A 2 26.62 -4.41 8.13
CA LEU A 2 25.41 -3.62 8.41
C LEU A 2 24.35 -4.62 8.88
N VAL A 3 23.79 -4.37 10.05
CA VAL A 3 22.82 -5.28 10.68
C VAL A 3 21.58 -5.34 9.78
N THR A 4 21.35 -6.47 9.14
CA THR A 4 20.27 -6.68 8.15
C THR A 4 18.88 -6.35 8.72
N ASP A 5 18.71 -6.46 10.04
CA ASP A 5 17.45 -6.14 10.73
C ASP A 5 17.11 -4.65 10.71
N SER A 6 18.09 -3.75 10.76
CA SER A 6 17.82 -2.30 10.81
C SER A 6 17.33 -1.72 9.49
N ILE A 7 17.31 -2.51 8.40
CA ILE A 7 16.79 -2.13 7.08
C ILE A 7 15.44 -2.81 6.80
N ARG A 8 15.23 -3.99 7.41
CA ARG A 8 14.11 -4.88 7.09
C ARG A 8 12.90 -4.70 7.99
N PHE A 9 13.07 -4.31 9.25
CA PHE A 9 11.97 -4.24 10.20
C PHE A 9 11.97 -2.92 10.98
N GLY A 10 10.78 -2.45 11.32
CA GLY A 10 10.59 -1.23 12.10
C GLY A 10 9.99 -0.09 11.30
N HIS A 11 10.08 1.11 11.87
CA HIS A 11 9.52 2.34 11.33
C HIS A 11 10.58 3.12 10.56
N PHE A 12 10.24 3.54 9.35
CA PHE A 12 11.10 4.28 8.46
C PHE A 12 10.36 5.48 7.89
N HIS A 13 11.15 6.50 7.56
CA HIS A 13 10.69 7.65 6.80
C HIS A 13 11.59 7.83 5.58
N TYR A 14 10.98 8.03 4.41
CA TYR A 14 11.66 8.24 3.14
C TYR A 14 11.04 9.42 2.40
N ASP A 15 11.86 10.31 1.85
CA ASP A 15 11.37 11.46 1.11
C ASP A 15 10.69 11.07 -0.21
N SER A 16 11.18 9.99 -0.85
CA SER A 16 10.68 9.49 -2.14
C SER A 16 10.88 7.98 -2.30
N PHE A 17 10.29 7.42 -3.36
CA PHE A 17 10.46 6.02 -3.76
C PHE A 17 11.95 5.61 -3.92
N GLU A 18 12.77 6.44 -4.53
CA GLU A 18 14.19 6.16 -4.80
C GLU A 18 15.03 6.06 -3.53
N ALA A 19 14.58 6.68 -2.44
CA ALA A 19 15.24 6.62 -1.15
C ALA A 19 15.01 5.29 -0.40
N ILE A 20 14.11 4.43 -0.89
CA ILE A 20 13.81 3.14 -0.29
C ILE A 20 14.87 2.11 -0.69
N PRO A 21 15.66 1.56 0.26
CA PRO A 21 16.72 0.60 -0.08
C PRO A 21 16.22 -0.84 -0.25
N ASP A 22 14.98 -1.16 0.13
CA ASP A 22 14.40 -2.51 0.02
C ASP A 22 13.58 -2.65 -1.26
N PHE A 23 14.13 -3.33 -2.27
CA PHE A 23 13.47 -3.56 -3.56
C PHE A 23 12.12 -4.29 -3.45
N ARG A 24 11.92 -5.09 -2.39
CA ARG A 24 10.63 -5.77 -2.18
C ARG A 24 9.54 -4.79 -1.79
N SER A 25 9.91 -3.76 -1.02
CA SER A 25 8.99 -2.67 -0.68
C SER A 25 8.62 -1.86 -1.92
N GLN A 26 9.61 -1.59 -2.78
CA GLN A 26 9.41 -0.89 -4.05
C GLN A 26 8.46 -1.60 -5.02
N ARG A 27 8.43 -2.94 -5.03
CA ARG A 27 7.54 -3.72 -5.93
C ARG A 27 6.06 -3.36 -5.80
N TYR A 28 5.63 -2.94 -4.62
CA TYR A 28 4.23 -2.61 -4.32
C TYR A 28 4.02 -1.12 -4.06
N LEU A 29 5.03 -0.26 -4.28
CA LEU A 29 4.90 1.18 -4.07
C LEU A 29 4.89 1.91 -5.41
N PRO A 30 4.01 2.90 -5.62
CA PRO A 30 4.09 3.77 -6.79
C PRO A 30 5.39 4.57 -6.79
N THR A 31 6.01 4.75 -7.95
CA THR A 31 7.24 5.56 -8.08
C THR A 31 7.01 7.05 -7.80
N ALA A 32 5.77 7.53 -7.96
CA ALA A 32 5.38 8.90 -7.66
C ALA A 32 5.15 9.17 -6.15
N ALA A 33 5.24 8.14 -5.28
CA ALA A 33 5.03 8.30 -3.86
C ALA A 33 6.12 9.20 -3.22
N SER A 34 5.70 10.07 -2.32
CA SER A 34 6.57 10.97 -1.56
C SER A 34 6.15 11.04 -0.09
N ASN A 35 7.02 11.56 0.78
CA ASN A 35 6.74 11.71 2.22
C ASN A 35 6.28 10.39 2.86
N ILE A 36 7.03 9.32 2.60
CA ILE A 36 6.64 7.94 2.88
C ILE A 36 7.00 7.58 4.32
N GLU A 37 5.98 7.36 5.16
CA GLU A 37 6.11 6.67 6.44
C GLU A 37 5.85 5.18 6.22
N MET A 38 6.81 4.31 6.58
CA MET A 38 6.72 2.89 6.31
C MET A 38 7.05 2.06 7.56
N HIS A 39 6.12 1.22 7.96
CA HIS A 39 6.29 0.23 9.02
C HIS A 39 6.46 -1.17 8.42
N LYS A 40 7.70 -1.67 8.39
CA LYS A 40 8.05 -2.98 7.81
C LYS A 40 7.98 -4.09 8.86
N HIS A 41 7.45 -5.23 8.44
CA HIS A 41 7.36 -6.45 9.25
C HIS A 41 7.75 -7.69 8.44
N ALA A 42 7.76 -8.86 9.08
CA ALA A 42 8.29 -10.12 8.51
C ALA A 42 7.88 -10.38 7.05
N ASN A 43 6.58 -10.24 6.75
CA ASN A 43 6.02 -10.52 5.42
C ASN A 43 5.36 -9.32 4.74
N GLY A 44 5.95 -8.12 4.81
CA GLY A 44 5.38 -6.95 4.15
C GLY A 44 5.59 -5.64 4.88
N TYR A 45 4.72 -4.68 4.61
CA TYR A 45 4.73 -3.39 5.27
C TYR A 45 3.34 -2.76 5.33
N ARG A 46 3.23 -1.76 6.20
CA ARG A 46 2.16 -0.77 6.20
C ARG A 46 2.78 0.58 5.88
N ALA A 47 2.19 1.36 4.99
CA ALA A 47 2.74 2.66 4.60
C ALA A 47 1.67 3.76 4.58
N ARG A 48 2.12 4.99 4.78
CA ARG A 48 1.38 6.23 4.53
C ARG A 48 2.25 7.15 3.67
N TYR A 49 1.70 7.72 2.60
CA TYR A 49 2.47 8.59 1.70
C TYR A 49 1.55 9.53 0.90
N ASP A 50 2.16 10.58 0.37
CA ASP A 50 1.49 11.54 -0.51
C ASP A 50 1.59 11.07 -1.96
N ILE A 51 0.47 11.13 -2.68
CA ILE A 51 0.37 10.79 -4.12
C ILE A 51 -0.86 11.46 -4.74
N SER A 52 -0.77 11.85 -6.02
CA SER A 52 -1.93 12.36 -6.74
C SER A 52 -2.88 11.24 -7.18
N ALA A 53 -4.16 11.56 -7.38
CA ALA A 53 -5.15 10.60 -7.85
C ALA A 53 -4.75 10.02 -9.22
N ALA A 54 -4.30 10.88 -10.14
CA ALA A 54 -3.90 10.48 -11.49
C ALA A 54 -2.69 9.53 -11.47
N ASP A 55 -1.70 9.80 -10.62
CA ASP A 55 -0.51 8.94 -10.51
C ASP A 55 -0.86 7.58 -9.88
N PHE A 56 -1.75 7.58 -8.88
CA PHE A 56 -2.22 6.35 -8.26
C PHE A 56 -3.06 5.50 -9.23
N GLU A 57 -4.00 6.10 -9.95
CA GLU A 57 -4.83 5.42 -10.95
C GLU A 57 -3.96 4.81 -12.05
N ALA A 58 -3.02 5.59 -12.62
CA ALA A 58 -2.11 5.10 -13.65
C ALA A 58 -1.24 3.95 -13.15
N TYR A 59 -0.75 4.03 -11.91
CA TYR A 59 0.00 2.95 -11.27
C TYR A 59 -0.84 1.68 -11.13
N LEU A 60 -2.06 1.81 -10.60
CA LEU A 60 -2.95 0.68 -10.35
C LEU A 60 -3.39 0.01 -11.65
N ASP A 61 -3.73 0.80 -12.67
CA ASP A 61 -4.03 0.32 -14.03
C ASP A 61 -2.85 -0.46 -14.63
N GLY A 62 -1.63 0.06 -14.43
CA GLY A 62 -0.40 -0.61 -14.85
C GLY A 62 -0.22 -1.98 -14.18
N LEU A 63 -0.44 -2.07 -12.87
CA LEU A 63 -0.38 -3.33 -12.14
C LEU A 63 -1.38 -4.36 -12.68
N TRP A 64 -2.64 -3.95 -12.86
CA TRP A 64 -3.69 -4.83 -13.37
C TRP A 64 -3.45 -5.26 -14.82
N THR A 65 -2.91 -4.37 -15.65
CA THR A 65 -2.53 -4.71 -17.03
C THR A 65 -1.40 -5.75 -17.05
N GLN A 66 -0.42 -5.61 -16.17
CA GLN A 66 0.77 -6.46 -16.18
C GLN A 66 0.54 -7.81 -15.48
N TYR A 67 -0.21 -7.84 -14.39
CA TYR A 67 -0.31 -9.01 -13.51
C TYR A 67 -1.75 -9.51 -13.31
N GLY A 68 -2.75 -8.82 -13.85
CA GLY A 68 -4.16 -9.15 -13.63
C GLY A 68 -4.55 -10.57 -14.09
N GLU A 69 -3.94 -11.07 -15.17
CA GLU A 69 -4.17 -12.45 -15.64
C GLU A 69 -3.73 -13.53 -14.66
N HIS A 70 -2.83 -13.19 -13.72
CA HIS A 70 -2.35 -14.08 -12.66
C HIS A 70 -3.06 -13.87 -11.33
N SER A 71 -4.00 -12.93 -11.27
CA SER A 71 -4.71 -12.61 -10.03
C SER A 71 -5.71 -13.72 -9.68
N ALA A 72 -5.74 -14.10 -8.40
CA ALA A 72 -6.74 -15.01 -7.85
C ALA A 72 -8.15 -14.39 -7.81
N VAL A 73 -8.23 -13.05 -7.76
CA VAL A 73 -9.48 -12.29 -7.80
C VAL A 73 -9.40 -11.32 -8.98
N GLU A 74 -10.44 -11.28 -9.80
CA GLU A 74 -10.48 -10.32 -10.92
C GLU A 74 -10.62 -8.87 -10.43
N ARG A 75 -10.27 -7.91 -11.29
CA ARG A 75 -10.38 -6.48 -10.97
C ARG A 75 -11.84 -6.11 -10.67
N GLY A 76 -12.09 -5.44 -9.55
CA GLY A 76 -13.45 -5.13 -9.09
C GLY A 76 -14.18 -6.32 -8.47
N GLY A 77 -13.51 -7.48 -8.32
CA GLY A 77 -14.09 -8.68 -7.73
C GLY A 77 -14.12 -8.68 -6.20
N PHE A 78 -13.40 -7.77 -5.55
CA PHE A 78 -13.46 -7.59 -4.10
C PHE A 78 -14.73 -6.84 -3.69
N MET A 79 -15.42 -7.34 -2.67
CA MET A 79 -16.75 -6.84 -2.28
C MET A 79 -16.79 -5.37 -1.85
N ASP A 80 -15.69 -4.86 -1.31
CA ASP A 80 -15.54 -3.51 -0.78
C ASP A 80 -14.69 -2.60 -1.68
N GLU A 81 -14.24 -3.08 -2.84
CA GLU A 81 -13.49 -2.24 -3.78
C GLU A 81 -14.34 -1.07 -4.28
N GLY A 82 -13.75 0.13 -4.25
CA GLY A 82 -14.45 1.37 -4.58
C GLY A 82 -15.38 1.89 -3.48
N GLN A 83 -15.44 1.23 -2.32
CA GLN A 83 -16.24 1.70 -1.17
C GLN A 83 -15.40 2.52 -0.20
N THR A 84 -16.05 3.38 0.57
CA THR A 84 -15.43 4.06 1.70
C THR A 84 -15.04 3.06 2.76
N VAL A 85 -13.80 3.12 3.22
CA VAL A 85 -13.29 2.25 4.28
C VAL A 85 -14.01 2.51 5.60
N SER A 86 -14.35 1.45 6.32
CA SER A 86 -14.88 1.60 7.67
C SER A 86 -13.76 1.96 8.65
N PRO A 87 -13.98 2.90 9.60
CA PRO A 87 -12.98 3.23 10.62
C PRO A 87 -12.54 2.02 11.45
N GLU A 88 -13.44 1.08 11.71
CA GLU A 88 -13.14 -0.15 12.44
C GLU A 88 -12.12 -1.03 11.70
N LEU A 89 -12.34 -1.27 10.41
CA LEU A 89 -11.42 -2.06 9.58
C LEU A 89 -10.08 -1.36 9.40
N PHE A 90 -10.10 -0.03 9.20
CA PHE A 90 -8.90 0.78 9.08
C PHE A 90 -8.05 0.70 10.35
N ASN A 91 -8.67 0.93 11.51
CA ASN A 91 -7.97 0.91 12.81
C ASN A 91 -7.41 -0.48 13.11
N HIS A 92 -8.13 -1.55 12.78
CA HIS A 92 -7.61 -2.90 12.90
C HIS A 92 -6.38 -3.13 12.00
N THR A 93 -6.42 -2.63 10.77
CA THR A 93 -5.34 -2.79 9.78
C THR A 93 -4.07 -2.03 10.18
N PHE A 94 -4.23 -0.80 10.68
CA PHE A 94 -3.13 0.11 11.01
C PHE A 94 -2.86 0.23 12.52
N ASP A 95 -3.30 -0.76 13.30
CA ASP A 95 -3.12 -0.77 14.75
C ASP A 95 -1.65 -0.55 15.15
N GLY A 96 -1.45 0.27 16.18
CA GLY A 96 -0.14 0.67 16.68
C GLY A 96 0.59 1.78 15.90
N LEU A 97 0.02 2.32 14.81
CA LEU A 97 0.68 3.37 13.99
C LEU A 97 0.19 4.80 14.23
N ASN A 98 -0.79 5.00 15.12
CA ASN A 98 -1.40 6.32 15.42
C ASN A 98 -1.93 7.07 14.18
N TRP A 99 -2.27 6.34 13.12
CA TRP A 99 -2.90 6.89 11.93
C TRP A 99 -4.41 6.91 12.11
N THR A 100 -5.04 8.02 11.70
CA THR A 100 -6.50 8.17 11.78
C THR A 100 -7.12 7.84 10.44
N CYS A 101 -8.19 7.05 10.44
CA CYS A 101 -8.96 6.75 9.25
C CYS A 101 -9.53 8.04 8.63
N PRO A 102 -9.21 8.36 7.36
CA PRO A 102 -9.87 9.45 6.66
C PRO A 102 -11.35 9.10 6.41
N ALA A 103 -12.23 10.10 6.47
CA ALA A 103 -13.67 9.90 6.32
C ALA A 103 -14.08 9.52 4.89
N THR A 104 -13.25 9.88 3.92
CA THR A 104 -13.47 9.78 2.47
C THR A 104 -12.58 8.74 1.80
N ALA A 105 -11.73 8.04 2.57
CA ALA A 105 -10.78 7.09 2.00
C ALA A 105 -11.50 5.93 1.30
N ILE A 106 -11.16 5.68 0.04
CA ILE A 106 -11.72 4.61 -0.79
C ILE A 106 -10.76 3.43 -0.85
N VAL A 107 -11.29 2.21 -0.78
CA VAL A 107 -10.51 0.97 -0.84
C VAL A 107 -10.24 0.55 -2.28
N TYR A 108 -8.99 0.19 -2.58
CA TYR A 108 -8.58 -0.41 -3.85
C TYR A 108 -7.64 -1.59 -3.61
N TYR A 109 -7.54 -2.47 -4.61
CA TYR A 109 -6.72 -3.68 -4.52
C TYR A 109 -5.78 -3.80 -5.71
N SER A 110 -4.55 -4.23 -5.44
CA SER A 110 -3.69 -4.77 -6.49
C SER A 110 -4.20 -6.14 -6.96
N PRO A 111 -3.68 -6.67 -8.08
CA PRO A 111 -3.70 -8.11 -8.31
C PRO A 111 -3.25 -8.88 -7.05
N SER A 112 -3.91 -9.98 -6.75
CA SER A 112 -3.70 -10.76 -5.53
C SER A 112 -3.29 -12.19 -5.87
N GLU A 113 -2.33 -12.73 -5.14
CA GLU A 113 -1.97 -14.14 -5.23
C GLU A 113 -2.95 -15.02 -4.44
N GLY A 114 -3.01 -16.32 -4.76
CA GLY A 114 -3.97 -17.25 -4.15
C GLY A 114 -3.76 -17.48 -2.65
N ASP A 115 -2.60 -17.09 -2.11
CA ASP A 115 -2.28 -17.14 -0.68
C ASP A 115 -2.50 -15.80 0.05
N GLY A 116 -3.00 -14.78 -0.65
CA GLY A 116 -3.27 -13.45 -0.10
C GLY A 116 -2.11 -12.46 -0.21
N GLY A 117 -1.02 -12.80 -0.93
CA GLY A 117 0.00 -11.84 -1.35
C GLY A 117 -0.58 -10.73 -2.24
N GLY A 118 -0.11 -9.50 -2.07
CA GLY A 118 -0.65 -8.32 -2.75
C GLY A 118 -0.67 -7.08 -1.86
N ALA A 119 -1.35 -6.03 -2.33
CA ALA A 119 -1.51 -4.77 -1.63
C ALA A 119 -2.97 -4.29 -1.63
N THR A 120 -3.38 -3.78 -0.48
CA THR A 120 -4.63 -3.03 -0.30
C THR A 120 -4.28 -1.56 -0.10
N TYR A 121 -4.98 -0.69 -0.81
CA TYR A 121 -4.79 0.75 -0.81
C TYR A 121 -6.04 1.43 -0.27
N TYR A 122 -5.85 2.48 0.53
CA TYR A 122 -6.91 3.31 1.08
C TYR A 122 -6.58 4.75 0.74
N TYR A 123 -7.25 5.28 -0.28
CA TYR A 123 -6.89 6.58 -0.85
C TYR A 123 -7.89 7.66 -0.45
N ASP A 124 -7.39 8.70 0.21
CA ASP A 124 -8.14 9.93 0.45
C ASP A 124 -7.77 10.97 -0.61
N ALA A 125 -8.65 11.10 -1.62
CA ALA A 125 -8.44 11.99 -2.75
C ALA A 125 -8.45 13.47 -2.36
N ASP A 126 -9.16 13.84 -1.29
CA ASP A 126 -9.25 15.24 -0.84
C ASP A 126 -7.93 15.71 -0.23
N ALA A 127 -7.22 14.80 0.46
CA ALA A 127 -5.93 15.06 1.08
C ALA A 127 -4.73 14.71 0.18
N GLY A 128 -4.94 13.94 -0.90
CA GLY A 128 -3.84 13.37 -1.69
C GLY A 128 -3.01 12.35 -0.90
N LEU A 129 -3.67 11.64 0.02
CA LEU A 129 -3.02 10.80 1.03
C LEU A 129 -3.40 9.34 0.81
N MET A 130 -2.39 8.49 0.75
CA MET A 130 -2.54 7.05 0.62
C MET A 130 -2.14 6.34 1.90
N PHE A 131 -2.94 5.34 2.29
CA PHE A 131 -2.53 4.31 3.23
C PHE A 131 -2.49 2.96 2.52
N GLN A 132 -1.54 2.13 2.89
CA GLN A 132 -1.29 0.87 2.21
C GLN A 132 -0.97 -0.22 3.20
N ARG A 133 -1.55 -1.41 2.98
CA ARG A 133 -1.10 -2.66 3.58
C ARG A 133 -0.58 -3.57 2.48
N THR A 134 0.60 -4.12 2.66
CA THR A 134 1.25 -5.02 1.70
C THR A 134 1.60 -6.34 2.37
N GLY A 135 1.24 -7.44 1.73
CA GLY A 135 1.78 -8.77 1.99
C GLY A 135 2.82 -9.12 0.94
N PHE A 136 4.07 -9.35 1.36
CA PHE A 136 5.11 -9.83 0.46
C PHE A 136 4.90 -11.31 0.09
N TRP A 137 5.54 -11.64 -1.03
CA TRP A 137 5.87 -12.98 -1.49
C TRP A 137 7.38 -13.02 -1.77
#